data_AF-A0A923Y082-F1
#
_entry.id   AF-A0A923Y082-F1
#
_cell.length_a   1.000
_cell.length_b   1.000
_cell.length_c   1.000
_cell.angle_alpha   90.00
_cell.angle_beta   90.00
_cell.angle_gamma   90.00
#
_symmetry.space_group_name_H-M   'P 1'
#
loop_
_entity.id
_entity.type
_entity.pdbx_description
1 polymer ?
#
loop_
_entity_poly.entity_id
_entity_poly.type
_entity_poly.pdbx_seq_one_letter_code
_entity_poly.pdbx_strand_id
1 'polypeptide(L)'
;MPHDHSAFAPHDHDACAADAMAMAEDRLALTGQRLTPVRRQTLQILLASPRALGAYEVLERLVAEGFANQPPVAYRALEFLEEQGLVRRLPRLNAFTA
;
A
#
# COMPACT_ATOMS: atom_id res chain seq x y z
N MET A 1 21.38 -8.25 10.50
CA MET A 1 21.05 -7.29 11.57
C MET A 1 19.64 -7.60 12.04
N PRO A 2 19.33 -7.68 13.35
CA PRO A 2 17.96 -7.95 13.76
C PRO A 2 17.17 -6.64 13.65
N HIS A 3 16.12 -6.62 12.82
CA HIS A 3 15.14 -5.54 12.87
C HIS A 3 14.14 -5.91 13.97
N ASP A 4 14.29 -5.29 15.14
CA ASP A 4 13.33 -5.38 16.23
C ASP A 4 12.09 -4.53 15.87
N HIS A 5 11.23 -5.06 15.01
CA HIS A 5 9.96 -4.43 14.66
C HIS A 5 8.93 -4.75 15.73
N SER A 6 9.05 -4.10 16.88
CA SER A 6 7.93 -4.02 17.82
C SER A 6 6.83 -3.18 17.18
N ALA A 7 5.85 -3.85 16.58
CA ALA A 7 4.67 -3.25 15.95
C ALA A 7 3.84 -2.35 16.90
N PHE A 8 4.17 -2.33 18.19
CA PHE A 8 3.42 -1.66 19.26
C PHE A 8 4.24 -0.64 20.05
N ALA A 9 5.50 -0.37 19.70
CA ALA A 9 6.30 0.71 20.31
C ALA A 9 6.20 2.00 19.48
N PRO A 10 6.30 3.20 20.09
CA PRO A 10 6.42 4.44 19.32
C PRO A 10 7.72 4.39 18.52
N HIS A 11 7.57 4.27 17.20
CA HIS A 11 8.67 4.22 16.25
C HIS A 11 8.46 5.29 15.19
N ASP A 12 9.53 5.59 14.48
CA ASP A 12 9.50 6.52 13.36
C ASP A 12 8.69 5.90 12.21
N HIS A 13 7.49 6.45 11.98
CA HIS A 13 6.56 5.95 10.96
C HIS A 13 7.12 6.10 9.53
N ASP A 14 8.00 7.07 9.27
CA ASP A 14 8.60 7.26 7.95
C ASP A 14 9.62 6.16 7.65
N ALA A 15 10.42 5.76 8.65
CA ALA A 15 11.34 4.63 8.54
C ALA A 15 10.58 3.31 8.35
N CYS A 16 9.48 3.12 9.06
CA CYS A 16 8.63 1.92 8.93
C CYS A 16 8.00 1.81 7.53
N ALA A 17 7.56 2.92 6.94
CA ALA A 17 7.00 2.91 5.60
C ALA A 17 8.06 2.56 4.55
N ALA A 18 9.27 3.10 4.66
CA ALA A 18 10.38 2.78 3.76
C ALA A 18 10.79 1.30 3.85
N ASP A 19 10.91 0.76 5.06
CA ASP A 19 11.23 -0.66 5.28
C ASP A 19 10.12 -1.58 4.73
N ALA A 20 8.85 -1.26 4.98
CA ALA A 20 7.72 -2.01 4.43
C ALA A 20 7.70 -2.00 2.90
N MET A 21 8.06 -0.87 2.27
CA MET A 21 8.19 -0.77 0.82
C MET A 21 9.32 -1.66 0.28
N ALA A 22 10.50 -1.65 0.91
CA ALA A 22 11.61 -2.50 0.53
C ALA A 22 11.25 -3.99 0.64
N MET A 23 10.62 -4.38 1.75
CA MET A 23 10.14 -5.75 1.95
C MET A 23 9.10 -6.18 0.91
N ALA A 24 8.20 -5.28 0.51
CA ALA A 24 7.23 -5.54 -0.55
C ALA A 24 7.91 -5.76 -1.91
N GLU A 25 8.90 -4.94 -2.24
CA GLU A 25 9.67 -5.07 -3.48
C GLU A 25 10.45 -6.39 -3.55
N ASP A 26 11.14 -6.75 -2.47
CA ASP A 26 11.88 -8.02 -2.36
C ASP A 26 10.94 -9.23 -2.52
N ARG A 27 9.79 -9.21 -1.84
CA ARG A 27 8.80 -10.29 -1.92
C ARG A 27 8.25 -10.46 -3.34
N LEU A 28 7.97 -9.36 -4.03
CA LEU A 28 7.46 -9.41 -5.41
C LEU A 28 8.53 -9.90 -6.38
N ALA A 29 9.79 -9.52 -6.18
CA ALA A 29 10.91 -9.97 -7.00
C ALA A 29 11.04 -11.50 -6.98
N LEU A 30 10.80 -12.16 -5.84
CA LEU A 30 10.80 -13.63 -5.73
C LEU A 30 9.77 -14.32 -6.63
N THR A 31 8.70 -13.62 -7.01
CA THR A 31 7.62 -14.16 -7.87
C THR A 31 7.63 -13.57 -9.28
N GLY A 32 8.67 -12.80 -9.63
CA GLY A 32 8.77 -12.11 -10.92
C GLY A 32 7.78 -10.95 -11.09
N GLN A 33 7.12 -10.53 -10.02
CA GLN A 33 6.17 -9.42 -10.04
C GLN A 33 6.83 -8.10 -9.67
N ARG A 34 6.17 -6.98 -9.99
CA ARG A 34 6.72 -5.65 -9.79
C ARG A 34 5.65 -4.64 -9.36
N LEU A 35 6.07 -3.70 -8.50
CA LEU A 35 5.34 -2.47 -8.25
C LEU A 35 5.55 -1.51 -9.44
N THR A 36 4.52 -1.40 -10.27
CA THR A 36 4.43 -0.27 -11.22
C THR A 36 4.29 1.04 -10.45
N PRO A 37 4.53 2.21 -11.07
CA PRO A 37 4.43 3.50 -10.37
C PRO A 37 3.10 3.68 -9.62
N VAL A 38 1.98 3.29 -10.23
CA VAL A 38 0.66 3.35 -9.58
C VAL A 38 0.54 2.40 -8.39
N ARG A 39 0.99 1.14 -8.52
CA ARG A 39 0.95 0.16 -7.42
C ARG A 39 1.82 0.60 -6.25
N ARG A 40 3.00 1.15 -6.55
CA ARG A 40 3.90 1.72 -5.56
C ARG A 40 3.24 2.88 -4.82
N GLN A 41 2.60 3.79 -5.54
CA GLN A 41 1.93 4.93 -4.92
C GLN A 41 0.71 4.51 -4.10
N THR A 42 -0.09 3.56 -4.59
CA THR A 42 -1.22 2.98 -3.84
C THR A 42 -0.76 2.39 -2.51
N LEU A 43 0.33 1.62 -2.48
CA LEU A 43 0.87 1.04 -1.26
C LEU A 43 1.38 2.12 -0.29
N GLN A 44 2.12 3.12 -0.79
CA GLN A 44 2.58 4.24 0.02
C GLN A 44 1.42 5.04 0.65
N ILE A 45 0.35 5.30 -0.10
CA ILE A 45 -0.86 5.97 0.40
C ILE A 45 -1.46 5.20 1.58
N LEU A 46 -1.50 3.86 1.50
CA LEU A 46 -2.05 3.02 2.55
C LEU A 46 -1.12 2.94 3.76
N LEU A 47 0.19 2.80 3.56
CA LEU A 47 1.20 2.79 4.64
C LEU A 47 1.26 4.11 5.40
N ALA A 48 1.09 5.24 4.71
CA ALA A 48 1.05 6.56 5.33
C ALA A 48 -0.26 6.85 6.09
N SER A 49 -1.28 5.99 5.96
CA SER A 49 -2.57 6.23 6.60
C SER A 49 -2.72 5.44 7.90
N PRO A 50 -3.05 6.08 9.03
CA PRO A 50 -3.32 5.38 10.28
C PRO A 50 -4.69 4.68 10.31
N ARG A 51 -5.49 4.83 9.23
CA ARG A 51 -6.83 4.25 9.11
C ARG A 51 -6.98 3.55 7.77
N ALA A 52 -7.92 2.61 7.72
CA ALA A 52 -8.31 2.01 6.45
C ALA A 52 -8.92 3.07 5.52
N LEU A 53 -8.60 2.98 4.23
CA LEU A 53 -9.05 3.91 3.19
C LEU A 53 -9.98 3.21 2.20
N GLY A 54 -11.05 3.89 1.80
CA GLY A 54 -11.88 3.46 0.68
C GLY A 54 -11.16 3.60 -0.66
N ALA A 55 -11.60 2.85 -1.68
CA ALA A 55 -10.98 2.88 -3.01
C ALA A 55 -11.02 4.28 -3.66
N TYR A 56 -12.09 5.05 -3.41
CA TYR A 56 -12.21 6.42 -3.92
C TYR A 56 -11.29 7.41 -3.19
N GLU A 57 -11.09 7.25 -1.87
CA GLU A 57 -10.13 8.07 -1.12
C GLU A 57 -8.68 7.81 -1.57
N VAL A 58 -8.38 6.58 -1.99
CA VAL A 58 -7.10 6.23 -2.62
C VAL A 58 -6.99 6.85 -4.00
N LEU A 59 -8.06 6.77 -4.82
CA LEU A 59 -8.09 7.37 -6.15
C LEU A 59 -7.87 8.89 -6.10
N GLU A 60 -8.51 9.60 -5.19
CA GLU A 60 -8.34 11.05 -5.02
C GLU A 60 -6.88 11.42 -4.75
N ARG A 61 -6.20 10.66 -3.87
CA ARG A 61 -4.77 10.87 -3.59
C ARG A 61 -3.89 10.52 -4.77
N LEU A 62 -4.19 9.46 -5.52
CA LEU A 62 -3.48 9.14 -6.76
C LEU A 62 -3.62 10.27 -7.79
N VAL A 63 -4.82 10.84 -7.93
CA VAL A 63 -5.04 11.96 -8.85
C VAL A 63 -4.28 13.21 -8.42
N ALA A 64 -4.23 13.50 -7.13
CA ALA A 64 -3.44 14.61 -6.59
C ALA A 64 -1.93 14.48 -6.92
N GLU A 65 -1.45 13.25 -7.06
CA GLU A 65 -0.07 12.90 -7.43
C GLU A 65 0.14 12.77 -8.95
N GLY A 66 -0.86 13.15 -9.76
CA GLY A 66 -0.77 13.18 -11.22
C GLY A 66 -1.08 11.85 -11.92
N PHE A 67 -1.61 10.85 -11.21
CA PHE A 67 -2.08 9.60 -11.83
C PHE A 67 -3.48 9.77 -12.45
N ALA A 68 -3.85 8.82 -13.31
CA ALA A 68 -5.14 8.83 -14.00
C ALA A 68 -6.32 8.78 -13.01
N ASN A 69 -7.35 9.59 -13.27
CA ASN A 69 -8.56 9.73 -12.46
C ASN A 69 -9.64 8.67 -12.71
N GLN A 70 -9.30 7.62 -13.46
CA GLN A 70 -10.24 6.57 -13.80
C GLN A 70 -10.34 5.59 -12.63
N PRO A 71 -11.55 5.28 -12.11
CA PRO A 71 -11.71 4.33 -11.01
C PRO A 71 -10.97 3.01 -11.20
N PRO A 72 -10.98 2.36 -12.38
CA PRO A 72 -10.25 1.11 -12.59
C PRO A 72 -8.75 1.16 -12.23
N VAL A 73 -8.12 2.35 -12.26
CA VAL A 73 -6.71 2.53 -11.91
C VAL A 73 -6.46 2.19 -10.44
N ALA A 74 -7.28 2.74 -9.54
CA ALA A 74 -7.19 2.46 -8.11
C ALA A 74 -7.62 1.01 -7.81
N TYR A 75 -8.74 0.54 -8.38
CA TYR A 75 -9.23 -0.82 -8.12
C TYR A 75 -8.23 -1.91 -8.54
N ARG A 76 -7.62 -1.80 -9.73
CA ARG A 76 -6.62 -2.78 -10.18
C ARG A 76 -5.34 -2.74 -9.36
N ALA A 77 -4.94 -1.57 -8.86
CA ALA A 77 -3.80 -1.47 -7.97
C ALA A 77 -4.11 -2.12 -6.61
N LEU A 78 -5.28 -1.85 -6.04
CA LEU A 78 -5.73 -2.43 -4.78
C LEU A 78 -5.90 -3.95 -4.85
N GLU A 79 -6.53 -4.44 -5.92
CA GLU A 79 -6.70 -5.88 -6.18
C GLU A 79 -5.34 -6.59 -6.28
N PHE A 80 -4.40 -6.02 -7.05
CA PHE A 80 -3.04 -6.56 -7.11
C PHE A 80 -2.39 -6.61 -5.72
N LEU A 81 -2.45 -5.53 -4.93
CA LEU A 81 -1.82 -5.50 -3.61
C LEU A 81 -2.50 -6.49 -2.63
N GLU A 82 -3.80 -6.68 -2.73
CA GLU A 82 -4.58 -7.66 -1.98
C GLU A 82 -4.16 -9.10 -2.35
N GLU A 83 -4.09 -9.41 -3.65
CA GLU A 83 -3.64 -10.71 -4.16
C GLU A 83 -2.21 -11.06 -3.72
N GLN A 84 -1.33 -10.06 -3.66
CA GLN A 84 0.04 -10.22 -3.21
C GLN A 84 0.17 -10.30 -1.68
N GLY A 85 -0.94 -10.13 -0.95
CA GLY A 85 -0.96 -10.10 0.50
C GLY A 85 -0.13 -8.97 1.10
N LEU A 86 -0.06 -7.83 0.38
CA LEU A 86 0.58 -6.59 0.82
C LEU A 86 -0.43 -5.64 1.46
N VAL A 87 -1.72 -5.83 1.19
CA VAL A 87 -2.83 -5.04 1.72
C VAL A 87 -3.95 -5.98 2.13
N ARG A 88 -4.69 -5.63 3.17
CA ARG A 88 -5.88 -6.33 3.63
C ARG A 88 -7.13 -5.51 3.33
N ARG A 89 -8.12 -6.14 2.69
CA ARG A 89 -9.47 -5.58 2.55
C ARG A 89 -10.30 -5.80 3.81
N LEU A 90 -11.09 -4.80 4.16
CA LEU A 90 -12.07 -4.81 5.25
C LEU A 90 -13.48 -4.74 4.64
N PRO A 91 -14.16 -5.88 4.40
CA PRO A 91 -15.41 -5.93 3.66
C PRO A 91 -16.53 -5.09 4.28
N ARG A 92 -16.58 -5.03 5.62
CA ARG A 92 -17.60 -4.26 6.35
C ARG A 92 -17.49 -2.75 6.14
N LEU A 93 -16.27 -2.26 5.90
CA LEU A 93 -15.98 -0.84 5.73
C LEU A 93 -15.79 -0.46 4.25
N ASN A 94 -15.80 -1.44 3.34
CA ASN A 94 -15.39 -1.27 1.94
C ASN A 94 -14.04 -0.54 1.81
N ALA A 95 -13.11 -0.86 2.71
CA ALA A 95 -11.84 -0.15 2.88
C ALA A 95 -10.64 -1.10 2.89
N PHE A 96 -9.44 -0.53 2.79
CA PHE A 96 -8.16 -1.26 2.68
C PHE A 96 -7.14 -0.70 3.66
N THR A 97 -6.28 -1.56 4.21
CA THR A 97 -5.14 -1.20 5.07
C THR A 97 -3.90 -2.00 4.67
N ALA A 98 -2.73 -1.38 4.72
CA ALA A 98 -1.44 -2.07 4.63
C ALA A 98 -1.05 -2.68 5.98
#